data_AF-A0A2D4HUQ0-F1
#
_entry.id   AF-A0A2D4HUQ0-F1
#
_cell.length_a   1.000
_cell.length_b   1.000
_cell.length_c   1.000
_cell.angle_alpha   90.00
_cell.angle_beta   90.00
_cell.angle_gamma   90.00
#
_symmetry.space_group_name_H-M   'P 1'
#
loop_
_entity.id
_entity.type
_entity.pdbx_description
1 polymer ?
#
loop_
_entity_poly.entity_id
_entity_poly.type
_entity_poly.pdbx_seq_one_letter_code
_entity_poly.pdbx_strand_id
1 'polypeptide(L)'
;DELKEVQPLVNEAKLAVGNIKPESLSEIRSLRMPPDIIRDILEGVLRLMGIFDTSWVSMKSFLAKRGVREDIATFDARNIPKEIRESVEDLLAKNKASFDSKNAKRASTAAAPLAVWVKANVQYSY
;
A
#
# COMPACT_ATOMS: atom_id res chain seq x y z
N ASP A 1 25.27 1.82 -3.28
CA ASP A 1 24.87 0.86 -4.33
C ASP A 1 23.50 0.20 -4.09
N GLU A 2 22.94 0.20 -2.88
CA GLU A 2 21.63 -0.42 -2.57
C GLU A 2 20.43 0.21 -3.31
N LEU A 3 20.41 1.54 -3.49
CA LEU A 3 19.34 2.23 -4.23
C LEU A 3 19.16 1.74 -5.69
N LYS A 4 20.24 1.28 -6.34
CA LYS A 4 20.17 0.78 -7.72
C LYS A 4 19.45 -0.58 -7.82
N GLU A 5 19.50 -1.39 -6.76
CA GLU A 5 18.86 -2.70 -6.73
C GLU A 5 17.36 -2.61 -6.41
N VAL A 6 16.94 -1.56 -5.70
CA VAL A 6 15.54 -1.40 -5.25
C VAL A 6 14.68 -0.60 -6.25
N GLN A 7 15.29 0.24 -7.10
CA GLN A 7 14.57 1.02 -8.10
C GLN A 7 13.68 0.17 -9.05
N PRO A 8 14.12 -1.00 -9.56
CA PRO A 8 13.27 -1.88 -10.37
C PRO A 8 12.04 -2.38 -9.61
N LEU A 9 12.19 -2.73 -8.32
CA LEU A 9 11.09 -3.20 -7.48
C LEU A 9 10.02 -2.13 -7.28
N VAL A 10 10.43 -0.87 -7.06
CA VAL A 10 9.49 0.25 -6.98
C VAL A 10 8.77 0.46 -8.30
N ASN A 11 9.46 0.39 -9.43
CA ASN A 11 8.86 0.59 -10.74
C ASN A 11 7.84 -0.51 -11.06
N GLU A 12 8.19 -1.77 -10.77
CA GLU A 12 7.28 -2.90 -10.94
C GLU A 12 6.05 -2.76 -10.03
N ALA A 13 6.25 -2.37 -8.77
CA ALA A 13 5.14 -2.16 -7.85
C ALA A 13 4.22 -1.02 -8.28
N LYS A 14 4.78 0.11 -8.75
CA LYS A 14 4.02 1.23 -9.31
C LYS A 14 3.20 0.81 -10.52
N LEU A 15 3.80 0.06 -11.44
CA LEU A 15 3.10 -0.47 -12.61
C LEU A 15 1.97 -1.43 -12.21
N ALA A 16 2.22 -2.33 -11.26
CA ALA A 16 1.24 -3.28 -10.76
C ALA A 16 0.04 -2.57 -10.11
N VAL A 17 0.29 -1.52 -9.32
CA VAL A 17 -0.77 -0.66 -8.77
C VAL A 17 -1.53 0.08 -9.88
N GLY A 18 -0.82 0.65 -10.85
CA GLY A 18 -1.40 1.32 -12.02
C GLY A 18 -2.32 0.40 -12.84
N ASN A 19 -2.11 -0.92 -12.78
CA ASN A 19 -2.92 -1.92 -13.45
C ASN A 19 -4.05 -2.51 -12.59
N ILE A 20 -4.22 -2.06 -11.35
CA ILE A 20 -5.37 -2.46 -10.53
C ILE A 20 -6.66 -2.08 -11.25
N LYS A 21 -7.57 -3.04 -11.36
CA LYS A 21 -8.89 -2.87 -11.96
C LYS A 21 -9.76 -1.98 -11.03
N PRO A 22 -10.47 -0.96 -11.55
CA PRO A 22 -11.35 -0.11 -10.75
C PRO A 22 -12.39 -0.89 -9.95
N GLU A 23 -12.87 -2.01 -10.49
CA GLU A 23 -13.87 -2.87 -9.86
C GLU A 23 -13.29 -3.53 -8.60
N SER A 24 -12.02 -3.93 -8.60
CA SER A 24 -11.38 -4.57 -7.44
C SER A 24 -11.22 -3.61 -6.25
N LEU A 25 -11.00 -2.32 -6.50
CA LEU A 25 -11.02 -1.31 -5.42
C LEU A 25 -12.46 -1.06 -4.93
N SER A 26 -13.43 -1.11 -5.84
CA SER A 26 -14.85 -0.96 -5.51
C SER A 26 -15.36 -2.13 -4.65
N GLU A 27 -14.89 -3.35 -4.91
CA GLU A 27 -15.15 -4.54 -4.09
C GLU A 27 -14.61 -4.39 -2.67
N ILE A 28 -13.38 -3.90 -2.49
CA ILE A 28 -12.83 -3.64 -1.15
C ILE A 28 -13.70 -2.63 -0.40
N ARG A 29 -14.17 -1.58 -1.08
CA ARG A 29 -14.99 -0.52 -0.46
C ARG A 29 -16.39 -0.97 -0.06
N SER A 30 -16.96 -1.97 -0.76
CA SER A 30 -18.30 -2.48 -0.48
C SER A 30 -18.33 -3.38 0.76
N LEU A 31 -17.18 -3.81 1.26
CA LEU A 31 -17.07 -4.59 2.49
C LEU A 31 -17.66 -3.81 3.67
N ARG A 32 -18.52 -4.49 4.45
CA ARG A 32 -19.04 -3.93 5.70
C ARG A 32 -17.91 -3.63 6.69
N MET A 33 -16.96 -4.56 6.79
CA MET A 33 -15.75 -4.46 7.61
C MET A 33 -14.57 -5.08 6.84
N PRO A 34 -13.38 -4.47 6.85
CA PRO A 34 -12.23 -5.02 6.14
C PRO A 34 -11.66 -6.21 6.94
N PRO A 35 -11.32 -7.33 6.28
CA PRO A 35 -10.44 -8.34 6.86
C PRO A 35 -9.13 -7.70 7.33
N ASP A 36 -8.52 -8.24 8.39
CA ASP A 36 -7.29 -7.71 8.98
C ASP A 36 -6.19 -7.49 7.93
N ILE A 37 -6.00 -8.46 7.02
CA ILE A 37 -5.02 -8.37 5.94
C ILE A 37 -5.23 -7.11 5.08
N ILE A 38 -6.48 -6.82 4.69
CA ILE A 38 -6.79 -5.65 3.87
C ILE A 38 -6.60 -4.37 4.68
N ARG A 39 -7.04 -4.35 5.94
CA ARG A 39 -6.86 -3.20 6.83
C ARG A 39 -5.37 -2.87 6.97
N ASP A 40 -4.54 -3.84 7.29
CA ASP A 40 -3.12 -3.63 7.55
C ASP A 40 -2.38 -3.13 6.30
N ILE A 41 -2.71 -3.67 5.11
CA ILE A 41 -2.13 -3.21 3.84
C ILE A 41 -2.56 -1.77 3.54
N LEU A 42 -3.86 -1.45 3.67
CA LEU A 42 -4.37 -0.10 3.44
C LEU A 42 -3.80 0.90 4.44
N GLU A 43 -3.63 0.50 5.70
CA GLU A 43 -2.97 1.30 6.72
C GLU A 43 -1.54 1.68 6.29
N GLY A 44 -0.77 0.74 5.75
CA GLY A 44 0.56 1.01 5.21
C GLY A 44 0.52 2.01 4.04
N VAL A 45 -0.45 1.87 3.12
CA VAL A 45 -0.62 2.80 1.99
C VAL A 45 -0.96 4.21 2.50
N LEU A 46 -1.94 4.34 3.38
CA LEU A 46 -2.38 5.63 3.92
C LEU A 46 -1.24 6.34 4.66
N ARG A 47 -0.51 5.63 5.53
CA ARG A 47 0.62 6.19 6.28
C ARG A 47 1.71 6.72 5.35
N LEU A 48 2.11 5.95 4.32
CA LEU A 48 3.10 6.41 3.33
C LEU A 48 2.63 7.65 2.56
N MET A 49 1.32 7.78 2.32
CA MET A 49 0.72 8.95 1.67
C MET A 49 0.40 10.10 2.63
N GLY A 50 0.89 10.05 3.87
CA GLY A 50 0.71 11.11 4.87
C GLY A 50 -0.68 11.18 5.50
N ILE A 51 -1.49 10.12 5.36
CA ILE A 51 -2.82 10.00 5.96
C ILE A 51 -2.72 9.13 7.22
N PHE A 52 -2.83 9.75 8.39
CA PHE A 52 -2.68 9.07 9.68
C PHE A 52 -4.00 8.60 10.29
N ASP A 53 -5.14 9.13 9.84
CA ASP A 53 -6.44 8.52 10.15
C ASP A 53 -6.57 7.22 9.35
N THR A 54 -6.36 6.10 10.02
CA THR A 54 -6.43 4.74 9.45
C THR A 54 -7.73 4.03 9.84
N SER A 55 -8.77 4.78 10.20
CA SER A 55 -10.11 4.24 10.40
C SER A 55 -10.67 3.66 9.09
N TRP A 56 -11.60 2.70 9.20
CA TRP A 56 -12.25 2.13 8.01
C TRP A 56 -13.00 3.18 7.18
N VAL A 57 -13.50 4.24 7.83
CA VAL A 57 -14.13 5.37 7.14
C VAL A 57 -13.11 6.11 6.28
N SER A 58 -11.95 6.46 6.85
CA SER A 58 -10.87 7.13 6.12
C SER A 58 -10.35 6.25 4.97
N MET A 59 -10.13 4.96 5.20
CA MET A 59 -9.71 4.02 4.14
C MET A 59 -10.70 3.99 2.97
N LYS A 60 -12.01 3.92 3.24
CA LYS A 60 -13.04 3.96 2.19
C LYS A 60 -13.04 5.28 1.44
N SER A 61 -12.90 6.40 2.13
CA SER A 61 -12.82 7.74 1.52
C SER A 61 -11.58 7.88 0.63
N PHE A 62 -10.44 7.38 1.09
CA PHE A 62 -9.20 7.33 0.32
C PHE A 62 -9.38 6.53 -0.98
N LEU A 63 -9.89 5.30 -0.89
CA LEU A 63 -10.20 4.46 -2.05
C LEU A 63 -11.31 5.05 -2.94
N ALA A 64 -12.08 6.01 -2.44
CA ALA A 64 -13.12 6.72 -3.20
C ALA A 64 -12.61 7.90 -4.01
N LYS A 65 -11.41 8.39 -3.72
CA LYS A 65 -10.84 9.53 -4.41
C LYS A 65 -10.70 9.21 -5.90
N ARG A 66 -11.24 10.08 -6.75
CA ARG A 66 -11.03 10.00 -8.20
C ARG A 66 -9.53 10.09 -8.46
N GLY A 67 -8.99 9.12 -9.19
CA GLY A 67 -7.55 9.07 -9.49
C GLY A 67 -6.68 8.44 -8.40
N VAL A 68 -7.26 7.87 -7.33
CA VAL A 68 -6.46 7.24 -6.24
C VAL A 68 -5.40 6.27 -6.74
N ARG A 69 -5.69 5.49 -7.78
CA ARG A 69 -4.74 4.56 -8.39
C ARG A 69 -3.53 5.26 -8.99
N GLU A 70 -3.78 6.38 -9.68
CA GLU A 70 -2.71 7.21 -10.26
C GLU A 70 -1.90 7.87 -9.16
N ASP A 71 -2.55 8.38 -8.12
CA ASP A 71 -1.87 8.99 -6.97
C ASP A 71 -0.91 7.99 -6.30
N ILE A 72 -1.33 6.74 -6.11
CA ILE A 72 -0.46 5.69 -5.53
C ILE A 72 0.66 5.31 -6.53
N ALA A 73 0.34 5.16 -7.82
CA ALA A 73 1.32 4.77 -8.84
C ALA A 73 2.41 5.82 -9.08
N THR A 74 2.08 7.11 -8.92
CA THR A 74 2.98 8.24 -9.16
C THR A 74 3.72 8.72 -7.91
N PHE A 75 3.40 8.18 -6.74
CA PHE A 75 4.02 8.53 -5.46
C PHE A 75 5.56 8.49 -5.48
N ASP A 76 6.20 9.50 -4.87
CA ASP A 76 7.66 9.61 -4.80
C ASP A 76 8.20 9.25 -3.41
N ALA A 77 8.75 8.03 -3.29
CA ALA A 77 9.32 7.52 -2.04
C ALA A 77 10.58 8.25 -1.57
N ARG A 78 11.26 9.05 -2.41
CA ARG A 78 12.48 9.78 -2.01
C ARG A 78 12.24 10.80 -0.91
N ASN A 79 11.00 11.26 -0.78
CA ASN A 79 10.62 12.30 0.16
C ASN A 79 9.86 11.75 1.38
N ILE A 80 9.90 10.43 1.62
CA ILE A 80 9.29 9.86 2.83
C ILE A 80 10.09 10.32 4.06
N PRO A 81 9.47 11.07 5.00
CA PRO A 81 10.10 11.42 6.27
C PRO A 81 10.48 10.17 7.05
N LYS A 82 11.59 10.24 7.79
CA LYS A 82 12.11 9.11 8.58
C LYS A 82 11.06 8.57 9.55
N GLU A 83 10.30 9.46 10.19
CA GLU A 83 9.27 9.10 11.16
C GLU A 83 8.12 8.28 10.52
N ILE A 84 7.76 8.60 9.27
CA ILE A 84 6.74 7.84 8.52
C ILE A 84 7.31 6.46 8.14
N ARG A 85 8.58 6.42 7.71
CA ARG A 85 9.25 5.17 7.34
C ARG A 85 9.31 4.21 8.52
N GLU A 86 9.86 4.63 9.66
CA GLU A 86 9.97 3.81 10.88
C GLU A 86 8.59 3.31 11.34
N SER A 87 7.59 4.20 11.30
CA SER A 87 6.20 3.87 11.63
C SER A 87 5.59 2.79 10.72
N VAL A 88 5.94 2.77 9.44
CA VAL A 88 5.49 1.75 8.47
C VAL A 88 6.34 0.48 8.58
N GLU A 89 7.62 0.57 8.94
CA GLU A 89 8.46 -0.60 9.23
C GLU A 89 7.98 -1.38 10.44
N ASP A 90 7.61 -0.70 11.51
CA ASP A 90 6.99 -1.31 12.69
C ASP A 90 5.69 -2.02 12.31
N LEU A 91 4.87 -1.41 11.45
CA LEU A 91 3.65 -2.02 10.91
C LEU A 91 3.96 -3.29 10.10
N LEU A 92 4.94 -3.22 9.20
CA LEU A 92 5.39 -4.36 8.38
C LEU A 92 5.93 -5.49 9.27
N ALA A 93 6.66 -5.16 10.34
CA ALA A 93 7.23 -6.12 11.27
C ALA A 93 6.17 -6.77 12.18
N LYS A 94 5.18 -6.00 12.63
CA LYS A 94 4.07 -6.48 13.46
C LYS A 94 3.11 -7.36 12.67
N ASN A 95 2.80 -6.97 11.44
CA ASN A 95 1.77 -7.59 10.61
C ASN A 95 2.35 -8.36 9.41
N LYS A 96 3.54 -8.98 9.55
CA LYS A 96 4.27 -9.66 8.46
C LYS A 96 3.39 -10.57 7.60
N ALA A 97 2.47 -11.31 8.23
CA ALA A 97 1.57 -12.24 7.55
C ALA A 97 0.61 -11.53 6.58
N SER A 98 0.16 -10.31 6.89
CA SER A 98 -0.73 -9.52 6.03
C SER A 98 -0.02 -9.07 4.76
N PHE A 99 1.28 -8.80 4.84
CA PHE A 99 2.08 -8.35 3.70
C PHE A 99 2.77 -9.51 2.94
N ASP A 100 2.52 -10.77 3.33
CA ASP A 100 2.95 -11.91 2.52
C ASP A 100 2.16 -11.95 1.19
N SER A 101 2.85 -12.23 0.08
CA SER A 101 2.26 -12.18 -1.26
C SER A 101 1.09 -13.15 -1.42
N LYS A 102 1.20 -14.36 -0.86
CA LYS A 102 0.15 -15.38 -0.96
C LYS A 102 -1.07 -14.99 -0.12
N ASN A 103 -0.85 -14.48 1.09
CA ASN A 103 -1.93 -14.04 1.97
C ASN A 103 -2.65 -12.81 1.43
N ALA A 104 -1.91 -11.79 0.98
CA ALA A 104 -2.47 -10.59 0.37
C ALA A 104 -3.30 -10.93 -0.88
N LYS A 105 -2.77 -11.79 -1.77
CA LYS A 105 -3.48 -12.23 -2.98
C LYS A 105 -4.75 -13.03 -2.65
N ARG A 106 -4.73 -13.84 -1.59
CA ARG A 106 -5.91 -14.57 -1.12
C ARG A 106 -6.98 -13.64 -0.56
N ALA A 107 -6.58 -12.53 0.07
CA ALA A 107 -7.51 -11.54 0.61
C ALA A 107 -8.16 -10.70 -0.49
N SER A 108 -7.38 -10.25 -1.49
CA SER A 108 -7.90 -9.54 -2.66
C SER A 108 -6.85 -9.44 -3.77
N THR A 109 -7.29 -9.48 -5.03
CA THR A 109 -6.45 -9.22 -6.20
C THR A 109 -5.87 -7.81 -6.20
N ALA A 110 -6.55 -6.82 -5.59
CA ALA A 110 -6.04 -5.47 -5.42
C ALA A 110 -5.14 -5.32 -4.19
N ALA A 111 -5.30 -6.16 -3.15
CA ALA A 111 -4.46 -6.10 -1.95
C ALA A 111 -3.01 -6.52 -2.22
N ALA A 112 -2.79 -7.54 -3.06
CA ALA A 112 -1.45 -8.02 -3.40
C ALA A 112 -0.51 -6.93 -3.98
N PRO A 113 -0.85 -6.21 -5.06
CA PRO A 113 0.02 -5.16 -5.60
C PRO A 113 0.22 -4.00 -4.60
N LEU A 114 -0.78 -3.67 -3.78
CA LEU A 114 -0.62 -2.66 -2.72
C LEU A 114 0.37 -3.10 -1.63
N ALA A 115 0.35 -4.38 -1.22
CA ALA A 115 1.32 -4.90 -0.25
C ALA A 115 2.76 -4.84 -0.77
N VAL A 116 2.98 -5.20 -2.04
CA VAL A 116 4.28 -5.10 -2.69
C VAL A 116 4.73 -3.63 -2.78
N TRP A 117 3.81 -2.73 -3.14
CA TRP A 117 4.07 -1.30 -3.21
C TRP A 117 4.51 -0.71 -1.87
N VAL A 118 3.86 -1.07 -0.75
CA VAL A 118 4.28 -0.58 0.58
C VAL A 118 5.72 -1.00 0.89
N LYS A 119 6.05 -2.28 0.71
CA LYS A 119 7.41 -2.79 0.96
C LYS A 119 8.45 -2.10 0.10
N ALA A 120 8.19 -2.00 -1.21
CA ALA A 120 9.13 -1.43 -2.16
C ALA A 120 9.43 0.04 -1.85
N ASN A 121 8.41 0.84 -1.50
CA ASN A 121 8.61 2.26 -1.19
C ASN A 121 9.36 2.48 0.13
N VAL A 122 9.12 1.65 1.16
CA VAL A 122 9.90 1.70 2.41
C VAL A 122 11.36 1.36 2.13
N GLN A 123 11.64 0.26 1.43
CA GLN A 123 13.01 -0.15 1.10
C GLN A 123 13.75 0.89 0.24
N TYR A 124 13.05 1.54 -0.69
CA TYR A 124 13.65 2.54 -1.58
C TYR A 124 13.86 3.91 -0.91
N SER A 125 13.18 4.17 0.20
CA SER A 125 13.30 5.47 0.88
C SER A 125 14.64 5.67 1.62
N TYR A 126 15.48 4.63 1.70
CA TYR A 126 16.79 4.65 2.37
C TYR A 126 17.89 5.38 1.62
#